data_AF-A0A498DKC3-F1
#
_entry.id   AF-A0A498DKC3-F1
#
_cell.length_a   1.000
_cell.length_b   1.000
_cell.length_c   1.000
_cell.angle_alpha   90.00
_cell.angle_beta   90.00
_cell.angle_gamma   90.00
#
_symmetry.space_group_name_H-M   'P 1'
#
loop_
_entity.id
_entity.type
_entity.pdbx_description
1 polymer ?
#
loop_
_entity_poly.entity_id
_entity_poly.type
_entity_poly.pdbx_seq_one_letter_code
_entity_poly.pdbx_strand_id
1 'polypeptide(L)'
;MFEKVVLRRSDNGLPLSVGEIAEALLFYQNVHLILDHSTLAILVRQIGMPHFLRLLSKPNVSAVYCEESLATSTENISNKYYHKFVAMTLAGNQEAGALKSRKKRIEFILNREGYNRRQSKRLAESFCRRVPLKKLSDDYFIAGGVINAVNSDIVDSNFVHEAMRRAVAGLSGKVIVPADFQFEIISSQPTFQIITNFDFDALNVDLKAKDPSHEDLTPAHLANVILEASTDTVLAAHYGGEFYTSNTSSDLIQLRHKGLLKRIGIEKNELGEFNEIVINDAPSVREALNSGVKSFDEFLVILDKSQKFRDWVQGVNPDEKIVREYMNSINSEAWINRTDSKILRYILGSGVTYVEPVIGGALSVLDSLFSDKIFQGWRPSHFVDNRLKPFLGEK
;
A
#
# COMPACT_ATOMS: atom_id res chain seq x y z
N MET A 1 3.61 5.21 16.58
CA MET A 1 2.78 4.47 15.61
C MET A 1 2.10 5.50 14.71
N PHE A 2 1.82 5.22 13.44
CA PHE A 2 1.02 6.12 12.58
C PHE A 2 1.58 7.54 12.34
N GLU A 3 2.90 7.71 12.38
CA GLU A 3 3.53 9.03 12.14
C GLU A 3 3.62 9.35 10.64
N LYS A 4 4.13 8.40 9.87
CA LYS A 4 4.35 8.56 8.42
C LYS A 4 4.14 7.24 7.72
N VAL A 5 3.38 7.27 6.63
CA VAL A 5 3.21 6.15 5.70
C VAL A 5 3.62 6.53 4.29
N VAL A 6 4.27 5.59 3.61
CA VAL A 6 4.58 5.62 2.20
C VAL A 6 3.64 4.65 1.48
N LEU A 7 2.79 5.16 0.61
CA LEU A 7 1.85 4.37 -0.18
C LEU A 7 2.41 4.19 -1.59
N ARG A 8 2.56 2.93 -2.03
CA ARG A 8 2.95 2.61 -3.42
C ARG A 8 1.91 1.79 -4.17
N ARG A 9 1.39 0.73 -3.55
CA ARG A 9 0.45 -0.22 -4.16
C ARG A 9 -0.62 -0.68 -3.18
N SER A 10 -1.77 -1.05 -3.71
CA SER A 10 -2.85 -1.67 -2.95
C SER A 10 -2.45 -3.07 -2.45
N ASP A 11 -3.19 -3.60 -1.47
CA ASP A 11 -2.92 -4.90 -0.84
C ASP A 11 -2.86 -6.06 -1.86
N ASN A 12 -3.67 -5.98 -2.91
CA ASN A 12 -3.74 -6.96 -4.00
C ASN A 12 -2.77 -6.68 -5.16
N GLY A 13 -1.85 -5.72 -5.02
CA GLY A 13 -0.89 -5.32 -6.05
C GLY A 13 -1.43 -4.37 -7.13
N LEU A 14 -2.73 -4.05 -7.08
CA LEU A 14 -3.33 -3.06 -7.97
C LEU A 14 -2.84 -1.64 -7.65
N PRO A 15 -3.04 -0.68 -8.57
CA PRO A 15 -2.71 0.72 -8.30
C PRO A 15 -3.57 1.28 -7.17
N LEU A 16 -3.00 2.18 -6.37
CA LEU A 16 -3.65 2.72 -5.17
C LEU A 16 -5.03 3.32 -5.48
N SER A 17 -6.00 2.97 -4.65
CA SER A 17 -7.33 3.57 -4.67
C SER A 17 -7.38 4.85 -3.83
N VAL A 18 -8.33 5.73 -4.14
CA VAL A 18 -8.61 6.90 -3.31
C VAL A 18 -9.01 6.50 -1.88
N GLY A 19 -9.74 5.39 -1.72
CA GLY A 19 -10.15 4.89 -0.42
C GLY A 19 -8.97 4.54 0.49
N GLU A 20 -7.93 3.90 -0.05
CA GLU A 20 -6.70 3.58 0.69
C GLU A 20 -5.94 4.85 1.10
N ILE A 21 -5.87 5.83 0.19
CA ILE A 21 -5.26 7.13 0.50
C ILE A 21 -6.06 7.84 1.61
N ALA A 22 -7.39 7.78 1.56
CA ALA A 22 -8.25 8.40 2.56
C ALA A 22 -8.09 7.74 3.94
N GLU A 23 -8.04 6.41 4.01
CA GLU A 23 -7.74 5.71 5.27
C GLU A 23 -6.38 6.13 5.81
N ALA A 24 -5.33 6.13 4.97
CA ALA A 24 -4.02 6.59 5.39
C ALA A 24 -4.05 8.03 5.93
N LEU A 25 -4.75 8.95 5.28
CA LEU A 25 -4.88 10.34 5.76
C LEU A 25 -5.64 10.46 7.08
N LEU A 26 -6.52 9.50 7.38
CA LEU A 26 -7.32 9.51 8.61
C LEU A 26 -6.49 9.13 9.83
N PHE A 27 -5.55 8.19 9.67
CA PHE A 27 -4.76 7.65 10.78
C PHE A 27 -3.35 8.23 10.86
N TYR A 28 -2.72 8.52 9.72
CA TYR A 28 -1.34 8.98 9.67
C TYR A 28 -1.23 10.50 9.70
N GLN A 29 -0.21 10.99 10.39
CA GLN A 29 0.13 12.42 10.35
C GLN A 29 0.65 12.81 8.96
N ASN A 30 1.56 12.03 8.38
CA ASN A 30 2.17 12.30 7.08
C ASN A 30 1.94 11.16 6.08
N VAL A 31 1.49 11.51 4.87
CA VAL A 31 1.29 10.55 3.79
C VAL A 31 2.21 10.90 2.62
N HIS A 32 3.03 9.95 2.20
CA HIS A 32 3.86 10.04 1.01
C HIS A 32 3.34 9.11 -0.08
N LEU A 33 3.09 9.63 -1.27
CA LEU A 33 2.58 8.85 -2.41
C LEU A 33 3.70 8.58 -3.43
N ILE A 34 3.92 7.31 -3.77
CA ILE A 34 4.75 6.91 -4.91
C ILE A 34 3.81 6.61 -6.07
N LEU A 35 3.69 7.56 -6.98
CA LEU A 35 2.74 7.51 -8.08
C LEU A 35 3.41 6.95 -9.34
N ASP A 36 2.72 6.06 -10.04
CA ASP A 36 3.07 5.64 -11.40
C ASP A 36 1.94 5.98 -12.39
N HIS A 37 2.14 5.64 -13.66
CA HIS A 37 1.15 5.88 -14.71
C HIS A 37 -0.23 5.30 -14.36
N SER A 38 -0.26 4.06 -13.85
CA SER A 38 -1.49 3.34 -13.55
C SER A 38 -2.24 3.93 -12.35
N THR A 39 -1.50 4.29 -11.30
CA THR A 39 -2.03 4.92 -10.09
C THR A 39 -2.56 6.30 -10.39
N LEU A 40 -1.82 7.11 -11.16
CA LEU A 40 -2.27 8.43 -11.56
C LEU A 40 -3.57 8.35 -12.39
N ALA A 41 -3.65 7.42 -13.35
CA ALA A 41 -4.85 7.24 -14.16
C ALA A 41 -6.08 6.87 -13.31
N ILE A 42 -5.94 5.92 -12.37
CA ILE A 42 -7.03 5.49 -11.48
C ILE A 42 -7.48 6.63 -10.56
N LEU A 43 -6.56 7.37 -9.95
CA LEU A 43 -6.90 8.49 -9.07
C LEU A 43 -7.59 9.62 -9.85
N VAL A 44 -7.13 9.93 -11.06
CA VAL A 44 -7.80 10.90 -11.94
C VAL A 44 -9.20 10.42 -12.32
N ARG A 45 -9.39 9.13 -12.58
CA ARG A 45 -10.71 8.57 -12.86
C ARG A 45 -11.66 8.66 -11.68
N GLN A 46 -11.18 8.32 -10.48
CA GLN A 46 -12.00 8.23 -9.27
C GLN A 46 -12.41 9.60 -8.73
N ILE A 47 -11.48 10.57 -8.68
CA ILE A 47 -11.74 11.87 -8.05
C ILE A 47 -11.52 13.06 -8.96
N GLY A 48 -10.97 12.87 -10.15
CA GLY A 48 -10.59 13.96 -11.02
C GLY A 48 -9.28 14.63 -10.60
N MET A 49 -8.55 15.10 -11.61
CA MET A 49 -7.27 15.77 -11.44
C MET A 49 -7.33 17.04 -10.58
N PRO A 50 -8.38 17.89 -10.64
CA PRO A 50 -8.47 19.06 -9.75
C PRO A 50 -8.51 18.69 -8.27
N HIS A 51 -9.31 17.69 -7.88
CA HIS A 51 -9.40 17.24 -6.49
C HIS A 51 -8.13 16.54 -6.05
N PHE A 52 -7.50 15.77 -6.94
CA PHE A 52 -6.19 15.18 -6.67
C PHE A 52 -5.11 16.24 -6.44
N LEU A 53 -5.08 17.32 -7.23
CA LEU A 53 -4.17 18.45 -7.00
C LEU A 53 -4.46 19.17 -5.67
N ARG A 54 -5.74 19.27 -5.27
CA ARG A 54 -6.14 19.82 -3.95
C ARG A 54 -5.71 18.91 -2.80
N LEU A 55 -5.64 17.60 -3.01
CA LEU A 55 -5.06 16.67 -2.04
C LEU A 55 -3.54 16.91 -1.91
N LEU A 56 -2.81 16.90 -3.02
CA LEU A 56 -1.37 17.18 -3.06
C LEU A 56 -1.06 18.59 -2.50
N SER A 57 -2.06 19.47 -2.59
CA SER A 57 -2.39 20.61 -1.73
C SER A 57 -1.81 20.69 -0.33
N LYS A 58 -2.06 19.62 0.41
CA LYS A 58 -2.03 19.62 1.87
C LYS A 58 -0.58 19.52 2.36
N PRO A 59 -0.23 20.22 3.45
CA PRO A 59 1.14 20.26 3.95
C PRO A 59 1.64 18.89 4.40
N ASN A 60 0.73 18.00 4.80
CA ASN A 60 1.02 16.66 5.28
C ASN A 60 0.94 15.57 4.19
N VAL A 61 0.80 15.99 2.93
CA VAL A 61 0.77 15.09 1.78
C VAL A 61 1.90 15.45 0.84
N SER A 62 2.76 14.47 0.57
CA SER A 62 3.84 14.59 -0.40
C SER A 62 3.72 13.48 -1.43
N ALA A 63 4.34 13.67 -2.60
CA ALA A 63 4.31 12.67 -3.64
C ALA A 63 5.57 12.73 -4.51
N VAL A 64 5.93 11.60 -5.09
CA VAL A 64 6.81 11.52 -6.26
C VAL A 64 6.10 10.81 -7.39
N TYR A 65 6.49 11.11 -8.63
CA TYR A 65 5.99 10.40 -9.80
C TYR A 65 7.12 9.64 -10.47
N CYS A 66 6.96 8.32 -10.56
CA CYS A 66 7.83 7.39 -11.24
C CYS A 66 7.20 7.02 -12.58
N GLU A 67 7.75 7.55 -13.67
CA GLU A 67 7.28 7.21 -15.03
C GLU A 67 7.71 5.82 -15.48
N GLU A 68 8.74 5.29 -14.83
CA GLU A 68 9.28 3.98 -15.12
C GLU A 68 8.41 2.91 -14.48
N SER A 69 7.91 2.00 -15.30
CA SER A 69 7.40 0.71 -14.84
C SER A 69 8.55 -0.29 -14.92
N LEU A 70 8.73 -1.07 -13.87
CA LEU A 70 9.71 -2.15 -13.88
C LEU A 70 9.06 -3.41 -14.45
N ALA A 71 9.83 -4.18 -15.21
CA ALA A 71 9.36 -5.45 -15.76
C ALA A 71 10.51 -6.43 -15.95
N THR A 72 10.14 -7.69 -16.14
CA THR A 72 11.06 -8.72 -16.65
C THR A 72 10.85 -8.89 -18.14
N SER A 73 11.83 -8.45 -18.94
CA SER A 73 11.86 -8.68 -20.39
C SER A 73 12.41 -10.07 -20.68
N THR A 74 11.80 -10.77 -21.64
CA THR A 74 12.23 -12.11 -22.07
C THR A 74 12.62 -12.08 -23.55
N GLU A 75 13.81 -12.58 -23.86
CA GLU A 75 14.31 -12.77 -25.22
C GLU A 75 14.54 -14.27 -25.47
N ASN A 76 14.08 -14.78 -26.61
CA ASN A 76 14.34 -16.15 -27.03
C ASN A 76 15.52 -16.16 -28.00
N ILE A 77 16.61 -16.83 -27.61
CA ILE A 77 17.80 -17.02 -28.42
C ILE A 77 18.05 -18.52 -28.52
N SER A 78 17.94 -19.07 -29.74
CA SER A 78 18.21 -20.49 -30.01
C SER A 78 17.47 -21.46 -29.09
N ASN A 79 16.17 -21.21 -28.87
CA ASN A 79 15.29 -22.02 -28.01
C ASN A 79 15.65 -22.00 -26.51
N LYS A 80 16.39 -20.97 -26.08
CA LYS A 80 16.63 -20.66 -24.68
C LYS A 80 16.02 -19.30 -24.36
N TYR A 81 15.35 -19.22 -23.22
CA TYR A 81 14.78 -17.98 -22.72
C TYR A 81 15.80 -17.27 -21.82
N TYR A 82 16.11 -16.03 -22.19
CA TYR A 82 16.95 -15.14 -21.41
C TYR A 82 16.08 -14.00 -20.90
N HIS A 83 16.18 -13.73 -19.60
CA HIS A 83 15.43 -12.70 -18.92
C HIS A 83 16.35 -11.55 -18.53
N LYS A 84 15.81 -10.34 -18.45
CA LYS A 84 16.49 -9.18 -17.87
C LYS A 84 15.46 -8.26 -17.21
N PHE A 85 15.82 -7.66 -16.09
CA PHE A 85 15.02 -6.60 -15.52
C PHE A 85 15.20 -5.31 -16.32
N VAL A 86 14.09 -4.63 -16.61
CA VAL A 86 14.07 -3.41 -17.41
C VAL A 86 13.19 -2.36 -16.76
N ALA A 87 13.57 -1.10 -16.95
CA ALA A 87 12.70 0.05 -16.68
C ALA A 87 12.13 0.53 -18.01
N MET A 88 10.80 0.51 -18.14
CA MET A 88 10.09 0.95 -19.34
C MET A 88 9.32 2.23 -19.07
N THR A 89 9.24 3.09 -20.08
CA THR A 89 8.40 4.30 -20.04
C THR A 89 7.48 4.31 -21.26
N LEU A 90 6.29 4.90 -21.11
CA LEU A 90 5.35 5.05 -22.22
C LEU A 90 5.93 5.98 -23.30
N ALA A 91 6.33 5.42 -24.45
CA ALA A 91 6.86 6.20 -25.56
C ALA A 91 5.75 6.87 -26.40
N GLY A 92 4.52 6.36 -26.34
CA GLY A 92 3.38 6.82 -27.15
C GLY A 92 2.44 5.67 -27.52
N ASN A 93 1.46 5.96 -28.37
CA ASN A 93 0.62 4.94 -29.00
C ASN A 93 0.37 5.31 -30.48
N GLN A 94 -0.28 4.41 -31.24
CA GLN A 94 -0.54 4.61 -32.66
C GLN A 94 -1.39 5.86 -32.95
N GLU A 95 -2.32 6.21 -32.05
CA GLU A 95 -3.26 7.33 -32.22
C GLU A 95 -2.65 8.70 -31.86
N ALA A 96 -1.93 8.79 -30.74
CA ALA A 96 -1.35 10.04 -30.24
C ALA A 96 0.09 10.28 -30.71
N GLY A 97 0.70 9.28 -31.35
CA GLY A 97 2.10 9.31 -31.78
C GLY A 97 3.07 9.36 -30.59
N ALA A 98 4.29 9.84 -30.85
CA ALA A 98 5.36 9.88 -29.86
C ALA A 98 5.12 10.93 -28.74
N LEU A 99 5.13 10.48 -27.49
CA LEU A 99 4.97 11.32 -26.29
C LEU A 99 6.35 11.71 -25.73
N LYS A 100 6.96 12.72 -26.36
CA LYS A 100 8.36 13.13 -26.14
C LYS A 100 8.67 13.82 -24.80
N SER A 101 7.69 14.06 -23.93
CA SER A 101 7.92 14.71 -22.64
C SER A 101 6.98 14.20 -21.55
N ARG A 102 7.42 14.33 -20.29
CA ARG A 102 6.60 14.02 -19.10
C ARG A 102 5.25 14.72 -19.14
N LYS A 103 5.25 16.02 -19.44
CA LYS A 103 4.02 16.80 -19.55
C LYS A 103 3.08 16.22 -20.62
N LYS A 104 3.62 15.79 -21.77
CA LYS A 104 2.82 15.18 -22.84
C LYS A 104 2.24 13.82 -22.44
N ARG A 105 2.98 13.01 -21.68
CA ARG A 105 2.47 11.75 -21.13
C ARG A 105 1.35 11.97 -20.12
N ILE A 106 1.47 12.95 -19.24
CA ILE A 106 0.38 13.30 -18.31
C ILE A 106 -0.81 13.89 -19.05
N GLU A 107 -0.60 14.79 -20.03
CA GLU A 107 -1.68 15.28 -20.90
C GLU A 107 -2.42 14.13 -21.60
N PHE A 108 -1.69 13.10 -22.03
CA PHE A 108 -2.27 11.90 -22.63
C PHE A 108 -3.15 11.12 -21.65
N ILE A 109 -2.68 10.89 -20.42
CA ILE A 109 -3.51 10.27 -19.36
C ILE A 109 -4.79 11.07 -19.14
N LEU A 110 -4.68 12.39 -18.97
CA LEU A 110 -5.84 13.25 -18.71
C LEU A 110 -6.83 13.25 -19.88
N ASN A 111 -6.36 13.26 -21.13
CA ASN A 111 -7.25 13.17 -22.29
C ASN A 111 -8.02 11.84 -22.32
N ARG A 112 -7.38 10.71 -21.95
CA ARG A 112 -8.06 9.40 -21.86
C ARG A 112 -9.12 9.35 -20.77
N GLU A 113 -8.92 10.11 -19.70
CA GLU A 113 -9.90 10.25 -18.61
C GLU A 113 -10.90 11.40 -18.87
N GLY A 114 -11.07 11.83 -20.12
CA GLY A 114 -12.17 12.72 -20.55
C GLY A 114 -11.88 14.22 -20.48
N TYR A 115 -10.67 14.65 -20.12
CA TYR A 115 -10.32 16.07 -20.10
C TYR A 115 -10.05 16.59 -21.50
N ASN A 116 -10.55 17.80 -21.81
CA ASN A 116 -10.23 18.43 -23.09
C ASN A 116 -8.77 18.92 -23.13
N ARG A 117 -8.24 19.12 -24.34
CA ARG A 117 -6.84 19.51 -24.57
C ARG A 117 -6.37 20.72 -23.75
N ARG A 118 -7.22 21.74 -23.56
CA ARG A 118 -6.87 22.95 -22.80
C ARG A 118 -6.79 22.65 -21.30
N GLN A 119 -7.75 21.91 -20.77
CA GLN A 119 -7.77 21.46 -19.38
C GLN A 119 -6.56 20.54 -19.09
N SER A 120 -6.31 19.54 -19.94
CA SER A 120 -5.20 18.59 -19.79
C SER A 120 -3.85 19.31 -19.74
N LYS A 121 -3.60 20.26 -20.65
CA LYS A 121 -2.35 21.04 -20.65
C LYS A 121 -2.13 21.81 -19.35
N ARG A 122 -3.19 22.47 -18.86
CA ARG A 122 -3.14 23.26 -17.61
C ARG A 122 -2.92 22.38 -16.39
N LEU A 123 -3.70 21.30 -16.27
CA LEU A 123 -3.66 20.41 -15.11
C LEU A 123 -2.37 19.59 -15.06
N ALA A 124 -1.88 19.11 -16.21
CA ALA A 124 -0.57 18.45 -16.31
C ALA A 124 0.58 19.38 -15.88
N GLU A 125 0.49 20.66 -16.23
CA GLU A 125 1.47 21.66 -15.79
C GLU A 125 1.44 21.87 -14.28
N SER A 126 0.25 22.04 -13.70
CA SER A 126 0.08 22.13 -12.24
C SER A 126 0.65 20.92 -11.52
N PHE A 127 0.43 19.71 -12.05
CA PHE A 127 0.99 18.48 -11.49
C PHE A 127 2.52 18.43 -11.57
N CYS A 128 3.08 18.70 -12.74
CA CYS A 128 4.54 18.68 -12.94
C CYS A 128 5.27 19.68 -12.05
N ARG A 129 4.65 20.82 -11.74
CA ARG A 129 5.21 21.82 -10.81
C ARG A 129 5.20 21.35 -9.35
N ARG A 130 4.25 20.48 -8.98
CA ARG A 130 4.01 20.09 -7.59
C ARG A 130 4.62 18.75 -7.23
N VAL A 131 4.69 17.82 -8.19
CA VAL A 131 5.18 16.46 -7.98
C VAL A 131 6.49 16.28 -8.74
N PRO A 132 7.62 16.03 -8.06
CA PRO A 132 8.88 15.75 -8.73
C PRO A 132 8.81 14.44 -9.53
N LEU A 133 9.54 14.41 -10.65
CA LEU A 133 9.80 13.19 -11.41
C LEU A 133 11.01 12.50 -10.80
N LYS A 134 10.90 11.20 -10.51
CA LYS A 134 11.99 10.36 -10.05
C LYS A 134 12.03 9.09 -10.87
N LYS A 135 13.22 8.53 -11.07
CA LYS A 135 13.41 7.31 -11.85
C LYS A 135 13.81 6.19 -10.93
N LEU A 136 13.35 4.98 -11.23
CA LEU A 136 13.74 3.78 -10.51
C LEU A 136 15.11 3.31 -11.01
N SER A 137 15.48 3.65 -12.24
CA SER A 137 16.76 3.28 -12.83
C SER A 137 17.92 4.21 -12.52
N ASP A 138 17.69 5.35 -11.85
CA ASP A 138 18.75 6.31 -11.50
C ASP A 138 19.15 6.21 -10.02
N ASP A 139 20.17 6.99 -9.63
CA ASP A 139 20.76 6.95 -8.30
C ASP A 139 19.89 7.59 -7.20
N TYR A 140 18.69 8.08 -7.53
CA TYR A 140 17.89 8.82 -6.56
C TYR A 140 17.49 7.96 -5.36
N PHE A 141 17.01 6.74 -5.61
CA PHE A 141 16.53 5.86 -4.54
C PHE A 141 17.66 5.04 -3.91
N ILE A 142 18.58 4.55 -4.73
CA ILE A 142 19.75 3.77 -4.34
C ILE A 142 20.86 3.97 -5.37
N ALA A 143 22.12 3.97 -4.93
CA ALA A 143 23.25 4.06 -5.83
C ALA A 143 23.24 2.91 -6.87
N GLY A 144 23.37 3.26 -8.16
CA GLY A 144 23.26 2.33 -9.28
C GLY A 144 21.82 2.03 -9.71
N GLY A 145 20.81 2.58 -9.05
CA GLY A 145 19.40 2.34 -9.37
C GLY A 145 18.86 0.99 -8.91
N VAL A 146 17.53 0.90 -8.84
CA VAL A 146 16.80 -0.23 -8.27
C VAL A 146 17.11 -1.55 -8.99
N ILE A 147 17.22 -1.54 -10.31
CA ILE A 147 17.49 -2.74 -11.12
C ILE A 147 18.83 -3.39 -10.73
N ASN A 148 19.86 -2.59 -10.48
CA ASN A 148 21.17 -3.11 -10.08
C ASN A 148 21.14 -3.71 -8.66
N ALA A 149 20.35 -3.13 -7.75
CA ALA A 149 20.12 -3.70 -6.44
C ALA A 149 19.44 -5.08 -6.54
N VAL A 150 18.39 -5.21 -7.36
CA VAL A 150 17.66 -6.48 -7.54
C VAL A 150 18.53 -7.54 -8.20
N ASN A 151 19.41 -7.16 -9.15
CA ASN A 151 20.37 -8.09 -9.76
C ASN A 151 21.33 -8.73 -8.73
N SER A 152 21.51 -8.09 -7.57
CA SER A 152 22.28 -8.66 -6.45
C SER A 152 21.44 -9.62 -5.60
N ASP A 153 20.13 -9.39 -5.48
CA ASP A 153 19.21 -10.24 -4.71
C ASP A 153 18.96 -11.61 -5.37
N ILE A 154 18.87 -11.65 -6.70
CA ILE A 154 18.57 -12.88 -7.46
C ILE A 154 19.71 -13.92 -7.46
N VAL A 155 20.87 -13.57 -6.89
CA VAL A 155 22.03 -14.47 -6.76
C VAL A 155 21.88 -15.41 -5.55
N ASP A 156 21.04 -15.06 -4.56
CA ASP A 156 20.79 -15.88 -3.39
C ASP A 156 19.74 -16.96 -3.70
N SER A 157 20.21 -18.17 -4.04
CA SER A 157 19.36 -19.29 -4.46
C SER A 157 18.36 -19.72 -3.38
N ASN A 158 18.72 -19.65 -2.10
CA ASN A 158 17.82 -20.02 -0.99
C ASN A 158 16.68 -19.01 -0.85
N PHE A 159 17.01 -17.71 -0.93
CA PHE A 159 16.00 -16.66 -0.93
C PHE A 159 15.08 -16.78 -2.14
N VAL A 160 15.63 -16.93 -3.34
CA VAL A 160 14.86 -17.07 -4.59
C VAL A 160 13.90 -18.26 -4.49
N HIS A 161 14.39 -19.44 -4.09
CA HIS A 161 13.55 -20.63 -3.97
C HIS A 161 12.33 -20.41 -3.06
N GLU A 162 12.57 -19.93 -1.84
CA GLU A 162 11.51 -19.73 -0.85
C GLU A 162 10.58 -18.56 -1.22
N ALA A 163 11.12 -17.48 -1.82
CA ALA A 163 10.33 -16.36 -2.31
C ALA A 163 9.36 -16.80 -3.42
N MET A 164 9.83 -17.62 -4.36
CA MET A 164 9.01 -18.10 -5.48
C MET A 164 7.98 -19.12 -5.03
N ARG A 165 8.33 -19.97 -4.05
CA ARG A 165 7.36 -20.88 -3.40
C ARG A 165 6.18 -20.09 -2.81
N ARG A 166 6.46 -18.99 -2.10
CA ARG A 166 5.43 -18.11 -1.53
C ARG A 166 4.65 -17.35 -2.59
N ALA A 167 5.33 -16.83 -3.61
CA ALA A 167 4.69 -16.11 -4.70
C ALA A 167 3.66 -16.98 -5.44
N VAL A 168 4.01 -18.24 -5.77
CA VAL A 168 3.08 -19.18 -6.43
C VAL A 168 1.88 -19.49 -5.54
N ALA A 169 2.12 -19.73 -4.24
CA ALA A 169 1.05 -19.97 -3.27
C ALA A 169 0.10 -18.76 -3.14
N GLY A 170 0.63 -17.53 -3.22
CA GLY A 170 -0.16 -16.30 -3.16
C GLY A 170 -0.91 -15.97 -4.45
N LEU A 171 -0.34 -16.27 -5.62
CA LEU A 171 -0.95 -16.00 -6.94
C LEU A 171 -2.18 -16.85 -7.23
N SER A 172 -2.36 -17.93 -6.49
CA SER A 172 -3.43 -18.87 -6.74
C SER A 172 -3.99 -19.36 -5.42
N GLY A 173 -5.12 -18.79 -4.99
CA GLY A 173 -5.71 -19.04 -3.67
C GLY A 173 -6.08 -20.49 -3.33
N LYS A 174 -5.70 -21.48 -4.17
CA LYS A 174 -5.90 -22.92 -3.98
C LYS A 174 -4.81 -23.83 -4.59
N VAL A 175 -3.75 -23.33 -5.23
CA VAL A 175 -2.77 -24.26 -5.85
C VAL A 175 -1.85 -24.80 -4.76
N ILE A 176 -1.83 -26.11 -4.65
CA ILE A 176 -0.88 -26.81 -3.80
C ILE A 176 0.46 -26.74 -4.50
N VAL A 177 1.38 -25.95 -3.96
CA VAL A 177 2.76 -25.94 -4.43
C VAL A 177 3.36 -27.33 -4.18
N PRO A 178 3.88 -28.03 -5.21
CA PRO A 178 4.45 -29.36 -5.04
C PRO A 178 5.54 -29.40 -3.97
N ALA A 179 5.66 -30.54 -3.28
CA ALA A 179 6.68 -30.71 -2.24
C ALA A 179 8.10 -30.51 -2.80
N ASP A 180 8.31 -31.01 -4.01
CA ASP A 180 9.51 -30.96 -4.83
C ASP A 180 9.58 -29.74 -5.77
N PHE A 181 8.84 -28.66 -5.48
CA PHE A 181 8.91 -27.42 -6.24
C PHE A 181 10.36 -26.93 -6.40
N GLN A 182 10.75 -26.59 -7.63
CA GLN A 182 12.06 -26.06 -7.98
C GLN A 182 11.89 -24.76 -8.73
N PHE A 183 12.64 -23.76 -8.30
CA PHE A 183 12.81 -22.51 -9.01
C PHE A 183 14.21 -21.98 -8.74
N GLU A 184 15.01 -21.86 -9.79
CA GLU A 184 16.39 -21.41 -9.73
C GLU A 184 16.61 -20.32 -10.78
N ILE A 185 17.38 -19.30 -10.40
CA ILE A 185 17.84 -18.26 -11.31
C ILE A 185 19.34 -18.45 -11.55
N ILE A 186 19.70 -18.70 -12.81
CA ILE A 186 21.11 -18.73 -13.24
C ILE A 186 21.45 -17.36 -13.80
N SER A 187 22.16 -16.55 -13.01
CA SER A 187 22.55 -15.20 -13.40
C SER A 187 23.75 -15.20 -14.36
N SER A 188 23.67 -14.39 -15.40
CA SER A 188 24.74 -14.11 -16.37
C SER A 188 24.71 -12.62 -16.71
N GLN A 189 24.75 -11.78 -15.66
CA GLN A 189 24.44 -10.34 -15.70
C GLN A 189 24.86 -9.65 -17.02
N PRO A 190 23.98 -8.84 -17.63
CA PRO A 190 22.71 -8.34 -17.10
C PRO A 190 21.50 -9.26 -17.34
N THR A 191 21.72 -10.43 -17.94
CA THR A 191 20.65 -11.41 -18.19
C THR A 191 20.69 -12.54 -17.18
N PHE A 192 19.60 -13.30 -17.10
CA PHE A 192 19.52 -14.51 -16.30
C PHE A 192 18.58 -15.52 -16.96
N GLN A 193 18.74 -16.79 -16.61
CA GLN A 193 17.86 -17.87 -17.00
C GLN A 193 17.06 -18.34 -15.79
N ILE A 194 15.83 -18.77 -16.03
CA ILE A 194 14.97 -19.35 -15.00
C ILE A 194 14.85 -20.85 -15.29
N ILE A 195 15.14 -21.67 -14.29
CA ILE A 195 14.90 -23.11 -14.31
C ILE A 195 13.81 -23.40 -13.29
N THR A 196 12.75 -24.05 -13.72
CA THR A 196 11.65 -24.44 -12.84
C THR A 196 10.96 -25.70 -13.34
N ASN A 197 10.49 -26.52 -12.42
CA ASN A 197 9.66 -27.70 -12.70
C ASN A 197 8.16 -27.41 -12.58
N PHE A 198 7.77 -26.15 -12.35
CA PHE A 198 6.38 -25.77 -12.18
C PHE A 198 5.66 -25.68 -13.53
N ASP A 199 4.50 -26.34 -13.63
CA ASP A 199 3.68 -26.36 -14.84
C ASP A 199 2.79 -25.12 -14.92
N PHE A 200 3.33 -24.06 -15.55
CA PHE A 200 2.59 -22.82 -15.79
C PHE A 200 1.44 -22.99 -16.78
N ASP A 201 1.55 -23.93 -17.72
CA ASP A 201 0.49 -24.15 -18.71
C ASP A 201 -0.75 -24.73 -18.03
N ALA A 202 -0.56 -25.74 -17.17
CA ALA A 202 -1.65 -26.29 -16.35
C ALA A 202 -2.26 -25.22 -15.42
N LEU A 203 -1.42 -24.40 -14.77
CA LEU A 203 -1.90 -23.29 -13.94
C LEU A 203 -2.77 -22.31 -14.73
N ASN A 204 -2.32 -21.91 -15.92
CA ASN A 204 -3.02 -20.94 -16.75
C ASN A 204 -4.35 -21.47 -17.28
N VAL A 205 -4.45 -22.77 -17.58
CA VAL A 205 -5.72 -23.42 -17.90
C VAL A 205 -6.72 -23.28 -16.75
N ASP A 206 -6.28 -23.56 -15.51
CA ASP A 206 -7.13 -23.45 -14.32
C ASP A 206 -7.55 -22.00 -14.01
N LEU A 207 -6.64 -21.04 -14.23
CA LEU A 207 -6.94 -19.61 -14.04
C LEU A 207 -7.94 -19.11 -15.09
N LYS A 208 -7.73 -19.43 -16.36
CA LYS A 208 -8.64 -19.05 -17.46
C LYS A 208 -10.01 -19.71 -17.37
N ALA A 209 -10.10 -20.89 -16.76
CA ALA A 209 -11.39 -21.52 -16.47
C ALA A 209 -12.24 -20.72 -15.47
N LYS A 210 -11.61 -19.94 -14.58
CA LYS A 210 -12.30 -19.07 -13.60
C LYS A 210 -12.52 -17.67 -14.15
N ASP A 211 -11.53 -17.13 -14.85
CA ASP A 211 -11.57 -15.83 -15.50
C ASP A 211 -10.92 -15.91 -16.89
N PRO A 212 -11.73 -16.00 -17.97
CA PRO A 212 -11.21 -16.06 -19.33
C PRO A 212 -10.34 -14.86 -19.75
N SER A 213 -10.42 -13.74 -19.03
CA SER A 213 -9.63 -12.53 -19.29
C SER A 213 -8.27 -12.52 -18.57
N HIS A 214 -7.97 -13.52 -17.75
CA HIS A 214 -6.72 -13.62 -17.01
C HIS A 214 -5.52 -13.79 -17.97
N GLU A 215 -4.50 -12.95 -17.81
CA GLU A 215 -3.24 -13.06 -18.57
C GLU A 215 -2.45 -14.30 -18.15
N ASP A 216 -1.72 -14.89 -19.09
CA ASP A 216 -0.91 -16.07 -18.79
C ASP A 216 0.24 -15.74 -17.84
N LEU A 217 0.27 -16.43 -16.70
CA LEU A 217 1.41 -16.41 -15.80
C LEU A 217 2.57 -17.17 -16.43
N THR A 218 3.76 -16.61 -16.29
CA THR A 218 5.00 -17.16 -16.84
C THR A 218 6.10 -17.13 -15.78
N PRO A 219 7.21 -17.85 -15.97
CA PRO A 219 8.35 -17.72 -15.05
C PRO A 219 8.84 -16.27 -14.88
N ALA A 220 8.76 -15.46 -15.94
CA ALA A 220 9.12 -14.04 -15.89
C ALA A 220 8.19 -13.22 -14.98
N HIS A 221 6.91 -13.59 -14.84
CA HIS A 221 6.01 -12.96 -13.87
C HIS A 221 6.47 -13.21 -12.43
N LEU A 222 6.94 -14.43 -12.12
CA LEU A 222 7.48 -14.71 -10.79
C LEU A 222 8.77 -13.94 -10.52
N ALA A 223 9.69 -13.84 -11.49
CA ALA A 223 10.87 -12.99 -11.36
C ALA A 223 10.48 -11.51 -11.13
N ASN A 224 9.38 -11.05 -11.74
CA ASN A 224 8.86 -9.71 -11.50
C ASN A 224 8.36 -9.51 -10.06
N VAL A 225 7.89 -10.55 -9.38
CA VAL A 225 7.49 -10.46 -7.95
C VAL A 225 8.70 -10.15 -7.06
N ILE A 226 9.87 -10.74 -7.33
CA ILE A 226 11.12 -10.37 -6.64
C ILE A 226 11.50 -8.92 -6.97
N LEU A 227 11.43 -8.53 -8.25
CA LEU A 227 11.71 -7.17 -8.68
C LEU A 227 10.85 -6.15 -7.92
N GLU A 228 9.55 -6.41 -7.77
CA GLU A 228 8.63 -5.53 -7.03
C GLU A 228 8.93 -5.50 -5.52
N ALA A 229 9.18 -6.65 -4.89
CA ALA A 229 9.50 -6.72 -3.46
C ALA A 229 10.84 -6.04 -3.12
N SER A 230 11.88 -6.23 -3.94
CA SER A 230 13.16 -5.53 -3.78
C SER A 230 13.01 -4.02 -4.04
N THR A 231 12.20 -3.63 -5.02
CA THR A 231 11.87 -2.21 -5.25
C THR A 231 11.19 -1.59 -4.04
N ASP A 232 10.20 -2.26 -3.48
CA ASP A 232 9.52 -1.83 -2.26
C ASP A 232 10.48 -1.69 -1.08
N THR A 233 11.43 -2.62 -0.93
CA THR A 233 12.47 -2.55 0.11
C THR A 233 13.34 -1.31 -0.05
N VAL A 234 13.79 -1.04 -1.28
CA VAL A 234 14.62 0.14 -1.58
C VAL A 234 13.85 1.43 -1.30
N LEU A 235 12.59 1.51 -1.74
CA LEU A 235 11.74 2.68 -1.53
C LEU A 235 11.42 2.91 -0.04
N ALA A 236 11.16 1.83 0.70
CA ALA A 236 10.95 1.87 2.15
C ALA A 236 12.21 2.37 2.88
N ALA A 237 13.38 1.86 2.51
CA ALA A 237 14.66 2.31 3.07
C ALA A 237 14.95 3.78 2.74
N HIS A 238 14.62 4.23 1.53
CA HIS A 238 14.85 5.60 1.08
C HIS A 238 13.97 6.63 1.81
N TYR A 239 12.66 6.37 1.90
CA TYR A 239 11.73 7.32 2.48
C TYR A 239 11.58 7.20 3.99
N GLY A 240 11.85 6.01 4.55
CA GLY A 240 11.58 5.69 5.94
C GLY A 240 10.08 5.78 6.29
N GLY A 241 9.77 5.46 7.55
CA GLY A 241 8.39 5.33 8.00
C GLY A 241 7.78 3.98 7.61
N GLU A 242 6.48 3.88 7.75
CA GLU A 242 5.73 2.68 7.39
C GLU A 242 5.55 2.61 5.88
N PHE A 243 5.54 1.39 5.32
CA PHE A 243 5.50 1.19 3.88
C PHE A 243 4.31 0.30 3.51
N TYR A 244 3.37 0.87 2.75
CA TYR A 244 2.16 0.20 2.31
C TYR A 244 2.32 -0.27 0.87
N THR A 245 2.35 -1.60 0.74
CA THR A 245 2.47 -2.32 -0.53
C THR A 245 1.61 -3.58 -0.50
N SER A 246 1.66 -4.34 -1.60
CA SER A 246 0.97 -5.60 -1.78
C SER A 246 1.35 -6.64 -0.73
N ASN A 247 0.44 -7.57 -0.47
CA ASN A 247 0.67 -8.68 0.47
C ASN A 247 1.85 -9.55 0.01
N THR A 248 1.92 -9.87 -1.28
CA THR A 248 3.02 -10.65 -1.86
C THR A 248 4.36 -9.97 -1.66
N SER A 249 4.45 -8.66 -1.94
CA SER A 249 5.67 -7.90 -1.64
C SER A 249 6.01 -7.96 -0.15
N SER A 250 5.03 -7.69 0.73
CA SER A 250 5.25 -7.71 2.19
C SER A 250 5.81 -9.05 2.67
N ASP A 251 5.25 -10.17 2.20
CA ASP A 251 5.68 -11.52 2.57
C ASP A 251 7.12 -11.80 2.14
N LEU A 252 7.51 -11.37 0.94
CA LEU A 252 8.88 -11.53 0.43
C LEU A 252 9.88 -10.65 1.18
N ILE A 253 9.50 -9.41 1.50
CA ILE A 253 10.33 -8.49 2.29
C ILE A 253 10.53 -9.08 3.69
N GLN A 254 9.48 -9.63 4.32
CA GLN A 254 9.55 -10.32 5.62
C GLN A 254 10.44 -11.57 5.57
N LEU A 255 10.35 -12.33 4.49
CA LEU A 255 11.22 -13.48 4.26
C LEU A 255 12.68 -13.06 4.19
N ARG A 256 13.01 -12.00 3.45
CA ARG A 256 14.37 -11.49 3.27
C ARG A 256 14.93 -10.91 4.57
N HIS A 257 14.10 -10.20 5.32
CA HIS A 257 14.52 -9.44 6.49
C HIS A 257 13.80 -9.93 7.77
N LYS A 258 13.92 -11.22 8.08
CA LYS A 258 13.41 -11.86 9.31
C LYS A 258 13.93 -11.15 10.57
N GLY A 259 13.32 -10.03 10.94
CA GLY A 259 13.75 -9.15 12.03
C GLY A 259 13.42 -7.67 11.85
N LEU A 260 13.39 -7.12 10.63
CA LEU A 260 13.16 -5.68 10.40
C LEU A 260 11.67 -5.29 10.38
N LEU A 261 10.74 -6.26 10.29
CA LEU A 261 9.39 -6.01 9.76
C LEU A 261 8.22 -6.34 10.68
N LYS A 262 8.44 -6.50 11.99
CA LYS A 262 7.31 -6.67 12.92
C LYS A 262 6.28 -5.53 12.78
N ARG A 263 6.67 -4.31 12.38
CA ARG A 263 5.76 -3.14 12.34
C ARG A 263 4.75 -3.14 11.19
N ILE A 264 5.16 -3.39 9.93
CA ILE A 264 4.30 -3.19 8.74
C ILE A 264 3.00 -4.03 8.78
N GLY A 265 3.05 -5.25 9.33
CA GLY A 265 1.88 -6.12 9.43
C GLY A 265 0.98 -5.84 10.64
N ILE A 266 1.52 -5.26 11.72
CA ILE A 266 0.78 -4.96 12.94
C ILE A 266 -0.25 -3.86 12.67
N GLU A 267 0.17 -2.78 12.01
CA GLU A 267 -0.67 -1.59 11.81
C GLU A 267 -1.84 -1.85 10.83
N LYS A 268 -1.65 -2.67 9.78
CA LYS A 268 -2.77 -3.12 8.90
C LYS A 268 -3.83 -3.90 9.69
N ASN A 269 -3.39 -4.82 10.55
CA ASN A 269 -4.31 -5.59 11.39
C ASN A 269 -5.02 -4.68 12.39
N GLU A 270 -4.33 -3.69 12.97
CA GLU A 270 -4.95 -2.73 13.88
C GLU A 270 -6.02 -1.87 13.21
N LEU A 271 -5.80 -1.43 11.97
CA LEU A 271 -6.83 -0.71 11.20
C LEU A 271 -8.03 -1.61 10.89
N GLY A 272 -7.79 -2.89 10.58
CA GLY A 272 -8.84 -3.90 10.43
C GLY A 272 -9.65 -4.08 11.71
N GLU A 273 -8.98 -4.34 12.84
CA GLU A 273 -9.60 -4.47 14.16
C GLU A 273 -10.38 -3.19 14.54
N PHE A 274 -9.86 -2.00 14.25
CA PHE A 274 -10.56 -0.74 14.51
C PHE A 274 -11.85 -0.62 13.70
N ASN A 275 -11.81 -0.91 12.40
CA ASN A 275 -13.01 -0.91 11.55
C ASN A 275 -14.03 -1.94 12.05
N GLU A 276 -13.61 -3.15 12.36
CA GLU A 276 -14.49 -4.24 12.81
C GLU A 276 -15.13 -3.96 14.18
N ILE A 277 -14.39 -3.38 15.12
CA ILE A 277 -14.81 -3.26 16.51
C ILE A 277 -15.43 -1.90 16.81
N VAL A 278 -14.86 -0.81 16.29
CA VAL A 278 -15.26 0.56 16.63
C VAL A 278 -16.32 1.11 15.66
N ILE A 279 -16.19 0.78 14.37
CA ILE A 279 -17.08 1.28 13.32
C ILE A 279 -18.25 0.31 13.08
N ASN A 280 -18.00 -1.01 13.12
CA ASN A 280 -18.87 -2.20 13.17
C ASN A 280 -20.20 -2.20 12.38
N ASP A 281 -21.02 -1.14 12.48
CA ASP A 281 -22.34 -0.97 11.86
C ASP A 281 -22.31 -0.07 10.60
N ALA A 282 -21.11 0.30 10.13
CA ALA A 282 -20.90 1.18 8.98
C ALA A 282 -19.79 0.66 8.03
N PRO A 283 -19.81 1.01 6.73
CA PRO A 283 -18.73 0.68 5.80
C PRO A 283 -17.41 1.33 6.23
N SER A 284 -16.27 0.75 5.83
CA SER A 284 -14.98 1.43 6.03
C SER A 284 -14.90 2.70 5.16
N VAL A 285 -13.97 3.60 5.47
CA VAL A 285 -13.70 4.79 4.62
C VAL A 285 -13.34 4.35 3.20
N ARG A 286 -12.54 3.28 3.06
CA ARG A 286 -12.19 2.72 1.76
C ARG A 286 -13.43 2.21 1.01
N GLU A 287 -14.30 1.46 1.68
CA GLU A 287 -15.53 0.92 1.08
C GLU A 287 -16.47 2.04 0.62
N ALA A 288 -16.72 3.04 1.47
CA ALA A 288 -17.63 4.15 1.18
C ALA A 288 -17.15 5.03 0.01
N LEU A 289 -15.85 5.25 -0.11
CA LEU A 289 -15.26 6.04 -1.20
C LEU A 289 -15.10 5.24 -2.50
N ASN A 290 -14.59 4.01 -2.43
CA ASN A 290 -14.33 3.20 -3.62
C ASN A 290 -15.63 2.77 -4.31
N SER A 291 -16.73 2.63 -3.57
CA SER A 291 -18.07 2.39 -4.12
C SER A 291 -18.70 3.64 -4.76
N GLY A 292 -18.17 4.83 -4.48
CA GLY A 292 -18.74 6.10 -4.91
C GLY A 292 -19.96 6.56 -4.12
N VAL A 293 -20.36 5.84 -3.06
CA VAL A 293 -21.46 6.24 -2.15
C VAL A 293 -21.14 7.57 -1.48
N LYS A 294 -19.88 7.77 -1.10
CA LYS A 294 -19.34 9.05 -0.63
C LYS A 294 -18.33 9.61 -1.61
N SER A 295 -18.36 10.92 -1.78
CA SER A 295 -17.37 11.64 -2.57
C SER A 295 -16.13 11.94 -1.75
N PHE A 296 -15.00 12.05 -2.43
CA PHE A 296 -13.75 12.43 -1.79
C PHE A 296 -13.79 13.87 -1.22
N ASP A 297 -14.61 14.74 -1.80
CA ASP A 297 -14.81 16.11 -1.31
C ASP A 297 -15.48 16.13 0.05
N GLU A 298 -16.52 15.30 0.25
CA GLU A 298 -17.13 15.10 1.56
C GLU A 298 -16.13 14.55 2.58
N PHE A 299 -15.28 13.61 2.16
CA PHE A 299 -14.22 13.09 3.03
C PHE A 299 -13.23 14.18 3.46
N LEU A 300 -12.79 15.06 2.55
CA LEU A 300 -11.85 16.14 2.91
C LEU A 300 -12.42 17.08 3.99
N VAL A 301 -13.73 17.35 3.97
CA VAL A 301 -14.40 18.17 5.00
C VAL A 301 -14.30 17.53 6.40
N ILE A 302 -14.28 16.20 6.46
CA ILE A 302 -14.16 15.45 7.72
C ILE A 302 -12.70 15.34 8.13
N LEU A 303 -11.82 15.10 7.16
CA LEU A 303 -10.37 15.06 7.36
C LEU A 303 -9.83 16.35 7.97
N ASP A 304 -10.39 17.51 7.58
CA ASP A 304 -10.03 18.80 8.16
C ASP A 304 -10.42 18.92 9.65
N LYS A 305 -11.37 18.10 10.11
CA LYS A 305 -11.82 18.03 11.51
C LYS A 305 -11.15 16.90 12.30
N SER A 306 -10.32 16.08 11.67
CA SER A 306 -9.73 14.89 12.30
C SER A 306 -8.40 15.14 13.00
N GLN A 307 -7.87 16.38 13.03
CA GLN A 307 -6.53 16.63 13.59
C GLN A 307 -6.38 16.16 15.04
N LYS A 308 -7.36 16.45 15.91
CA LYS A 308 -7.33 15.96 17.30
C LYS A 308 -7.35 14.43 17.39
N PHE A 309 -8.07 13.77 16.48
CA PHE A 309 -8.10 12.32 16.37
C PHE A 309 -6.75 11.76 15.94
N ARG A 310 -6.13 12.32 14.90
CA ARG A 310 -4.78 11.92 14.48
C ARG A 310 -3.73 12.13 15.56
N ASP A 311 -3.80 13.26 16.27
CA ASP A 311 -2.90 13.53 17.39
C ASP A 311 -3.03 12.49 18.50
N TRP A 312 -4.27 12.04 18.77
CA TRP A 312 -4.54 10.96 19.70
C TRP A 312 -3.98 9.63 19.20
N VAL A 313 -4.27 9.23 17.95
CA VAL A 313 -3.75 8.00 17.34
C VAL A 313 -2.22 7.95 17.40
N GLN A 314 -1.54 9.05 17.10
CA GLN A 314 -0.08 9.13 17.08
C GLN A 314 0.54 8.82 18.45
N GLY A 315 -0.08 9.25 19.54
CA GLY A 315 0.46 9.02 20.88
C GLY A 315 0.05 7.68 21.50
N VAL A 316 -0.82 6.90 20.84
CA VAL A 316 -1.12 5.53 21.28
C VAL A 316 0.18 4.72 21.30
N ASN A 317 0.44 4.05 22.42
CA ASN A 317 1.59 3.17 22.54
C ASN A 317 1.48 2.01 21.54
N PRO A 318 2.51 1.78 20.70
CA PRO A 318 2.52 0.66 19.77
C PRO A 318 2.21 -0.72 20.38
N ASP A 319 2.50 -0.91 21.67
CA ASP A 319 2.26 -2.19 22.35
C ASP A 319 0.82 -2.33 22.89
N GLU A 320 0.08 -1.22 23.03
CA GLU A 320 -1.24 -1.23 23.68
C GLU A 320 -2.41 -1.44 22.71
N LYS A 321 -2.18 -1.41 21.39
CA LYS A 321 -3.18 -1.46 20.29
C LYS A 321 -4.21 -0.32 20.31
N ILE A 322 -4.49 0.28 19.15
CA ILE A 322 -5.47 1.40 19.03
C ILE A 322 -6.84 1.07 19.61
N VAL A 323 -7.38 -0.12 19.34
CA VAL A 323 -8.74 -0.47 19.78
C VAL A 323 -8.84 -0.46 21.30
N ARG A 324 -7.85 -1.03 21.99
CA ARG A 324 -7.86 -1.06 23.45
C ARG A 324 -7.79 0.35 24.01
N GLU A 325 -6.93 1.19 23.45
CA GLU A 325 -6.79 2.57 23.92
C GLU A 325 -8.02 3.42 23.61
N TYR A 326 -8.68 3.18 22.47
CA TYR A 326 -9.98 3.77 22.18
C TYR A 326 -11.00 3.41 23.26
N MET A 327 -11.11 2.12 23.60
CA MET A 327 -12.04 1.63 24.63
C MET A 327 -11.70 2.20 26.02
N ASN A 328 -10.43 2.31 26.38
CA ASN A 328 -9.99 2.95 27.63
C ASN A 328 -10.42 4.42 27.69
N SER A 329 -10.18 5.17 26.61
CA SER A 329 -10.47 6.60 26.53
C SER A 329 -11.97 6.95 26.59
N ILE A 330 -12.85 6.02 26.20
CA ILE A 330 -14.30 6.19 26.34
C ILE A 330 -14.81 5.74 27.72
N ASN A 331 -14.10 4.81 28.38
CA ASN A 331 -14.48 4.24 29.68
C ASN A 331 -13.99 5.07 30.89
N SER A 332 -13.07 6.03 30.70
CA SER A 332 -12.39 6.76 31.78
C SER A 332 -13.24 7.81 32.51
N GLU A 333 -14.57 7.82 32.38
CA GLU A 333 -15.53 8.25 33.42
C GLU A 333 -16.97 8.10 32.87
N ALA A 334 -17.75 7.22 33.53
CA ALA A 334 -19.21 7.12 33.57
C ALA A 334 -20.01 6.88 32.25
N TRP A 335 -20.00 5.66 31.71
CA TRP A 335 -21.16 5.12 30.96
C TRP A 335 -21.16 3.58 30.82
N ILE A 336 -21.36 2.85 31.92
CA ILE A 336 -21.69 1.41 31.88
C ILE A 336 -23.19 1.29 32.08
N ASN A 337 -23.98 1.45 31.02
CA ASN A 337 -25.31 0.83 30.99
C ASN A 337 -25.91 0.60 29.60
N ARG A 338 -25.17 0.85 28.50
CA ARG A 338 -25.58 0.44 27.14
C ARG A 338 -24.39 0.15 26.24
N THR A 339 -23.78 -1.02 26.38
CA THR A 339 -22.92 -1.57 25.33
C THR A 339 -23.04 -3.09 25.32
N ASP A 340 -23.29 -3.63 24.13
CA ASP A 340 -23.57 -5.04 23.90
C ASP A 340 -22.44 -5.95 24.38
N SER A 341 -22.79 -6.93 25.19
CA SER A 341 -21.92 -7.98 25.74
C SER A 341 -21.08 -8.77 24.72
N LYS A 342 -21.36 -8.61 23.41
CA LYS A 342 -20.59 -9.19 22.31
C LYS A 342 -19.21 -8.56 22.14
N ILE A 343 -19.07 -7.26 22.38
CA ILE A 343 -17.81 -6.51 22.18
C ILE A 343 -16.77 -6.91 23.24
N LEU A 344 -17.20 -7.05 24.49
CA LEU A 344 -16.37 -7.54 25.60
C LEU A 344 -15.87 -8.99 25.38
N ARG A 345 -16.69 -9.84 24.75
CA ARG A 345 -16.27 -11.22 24.40
C ARG A 345 -15.26 -11.28 23.27
N TYR A 346 -15.29 -10.33 22.33
CA TYR A 346 -14.33 -10.30 21.24
C TYR A 346 -12.94 -9.87 21.75
N ILE A 347 -12.87 -8.82 22.57
CA ILE A 347 -11.62 -8.37 23.21
C ILE A 347 -10.97 -9.48 24.06
N LEU A 348 -11.78 -10.32 24.70
CA LEU A 348 -11.31 -11.47 25.47
C LEU A 348 -11.07 -12.74 24.61
N GLY A 349 -11.62 -12.80 23.41
CA GLY A 349 -11.67 -14.00 22.55
C GLY A 349 -10.61 -14.03 21.45
N SER A 350 -10.12 -12.89 20.98
CA SER A 350 -9.01 -12.80 20.01
C SER A 350 -7.66 -12.86 20.73
N GLY A 351 -7.31 -14.08 21.15
CA GLY A 351 -6.08 -14.49 21.83
C GLY A 351 -4.87 -13.56 21.71
N VAL A 352 -4.67 -12.72 22.72
CA VAL A 352 -3.34 -12.37 23.22
C VAL A 352 -3.17 -13.18 24.49
N THR A 353 -2.21 -14.10 24.49
CA THR A 353 -1.84 -14.91 25.65
C THR A 353 -1.79 -14.04 26.90
N TYR A 354 -2.47 -14.51 27.96
CA TYR A 354 -2.25 -14.08 29.33
C TYR A 354 -0.75 -13.98 29.59
N VAL A 355 -0.23 -12.76 29.66
CA VAL A 355 0.98 -12.49 30.42
C VAL A 355 0.45 -12.07 31.79
N GLU A 356 0.74 -12.88 32.80
CA GLU A 356 0.55 -12.51 34.21
C GLU A 356 1.11 -11.11 34.47
N PRO A 357 0.57 -10.37 35.45
CA PRO A 357 1.02 -9.02 35.75
C PRO A 357 2.42 -9.09 36.35
N VAL A 358 3.46 -9.01 35.52
CA VAL A 358 4.79 -8.67 36.00
C VAL A 358 4.78 -7.18 36.32
N ILE A 359 4.47 -6.90 37.58
CA ILE A 359 4.80 -5.66 38.26
C ILE A 359 6.32 -5.47 38.11
N GLY A 360 6.72 -4.65 37.13
CA GLY A 360 8.11 -4.34 36.85
C GLY A 360 8.17 -3.11 35.95
N GLY A 361 8.26 -1.94 36.58
CA GLY A 361 8.14 -0.64 35.94
C GLY A 361 9.11 -0.44 34.77
N ALA A 362 8.54 -0.20 33.60
CA ALA A 362 9.15 0.61 32.56
C ALA A 362 8.27 1.85 32.38
N LEU A 363 8.58 2.91 33.14
CA LEU A 363 8.01 4.24 32.92
C LEU A 363 8.48 4.75 31.55
N SER A 364 7.67 4.56 30.52
CA SER A 364 7.87 5.23 29.24
C SER A 364 7.57 6.72 29.42
N VAL A 365 8.61 7.54 29.36
CA VAL A 365 8.53 9.01 29.37
C VAL A 365 7.89 9.49 28.06
N LEU A 366 6.55 9.49 27.98
CA LEU A 366 5.73 10.17 26.97
C LEU A 366 4.46 10.81 27.58
N ASP A 367 4.53 11.18 28.88
CA ASP A 367 3.33 11.44 29.69
C ASP A 367 2.79 12.89 29.64
N SER A 368 3.37 13.78 28.84
CA SER A 368 2.95 15.20 28.80
C SER A 368 2.06 15.59 27.61
N LEU A 369 1.94 14.77 26.56
CA LEU A 369 1.06 15.07 25.42
C LEU A 369 -0.29 14.35 25.50
N PHE A 370 -0.34 13.19 26.15
CA PHE A 370 -1.52 12.32 26.22
C PHE A 370 -2.53 12.78 27.28
N SER A 371 -2.03 13.17 28.45
CA SER A 371 -2.83 13.63 29.58
C SER A 371 -3.52 14.97 29.28
N ASP A 372 -2.77 15.99 28.85
CA ASP A 372 -3.29 17.37 28.72
C ASP A 372 -4.46 17.53 27.73
N LYS A 373 -4.57 16.70 26.68
CA LYS A 373 -5.69 16.78 25.71
C LYS A 373 -6.95 16.04 26.16
N ILE A 374 -6.78 14.92 26.88
CA ILE A 374 -7.91 14.15 27.45
C ILE A 374 -8.49 14.92 28.65
N PHE A 375 -7.65 15.62 29.42
CA PHE A 375 -8.09 16.50 30.53
C PHE A 375 -8.84 17.77 30.09
N GLN A 376 -8.71 18.19 28.82
CA GLN A 376 -9.52 19.30 28.24
C GLN A 376 -10.90 18.85 27.72
N GLY A 377 -11.35 17.64 28.06
CA GLY A 377 -12.70 17.15 27.77
C GLY A 377 -12.93 16.68 26.33
N TRP A 378 -11.89 16.55 25.51
CA TRP A 378 -12.01 15.96 24.18
C TRP A 378 -11.66 14.46 24.21
N ARG A 379 -12.48 13.61 23.58
CA ARG A 379 -12.29 12.15 23.46
C ARG A 379 -12.31 11.72 21.99
N PRO A 380 -11.65 10.61 21.60
CA PRO A 380 -11.68 10.13 20.22
C PRO A 380 -13.08 9.75 19.74
N SER A 381 -13.98 9.30 20.62
CA SER A 381 -15.40 9.08 20.31
C SER A 381 -16.11 10.33 19.80
N HIS A 382 -15.71 11.53 20.24
CA HIS A 382 -16.30 12.78 19.73
C HIS A 382 -16.09 12.96 18.24
N PHE A 383 -14.97 12.48 17.70
CA PHE A 383 -14.75 12.48 16.26
C PHE A 383 -15.43 11.27 15.60
N VAL A 384 -15.27 10.07 16.16
CA VAL A 384 -15.83 8.85 15.57
C VAL A 384 -17.35 8.91 15.47
N ASP A 385 -18.05 9.19 16.56
CA ASP A 385 -19.51 9.10 16.61
C ASP A 385 -20.21 10.32 16.01
N ASN A 386 -19.62 11.53 16.12
CA ASN A 386 -20.27 12.75 15.62
C ASN A 386 -19.85 13.13 14.20
N ARG A 387 -18.80 12.53 13.64
CA ARG A 387 -18.26 12.89 12.31
C ARG A 387 -18.05 11.70 11.41
N LEU A 388 -17.29 10.70 11.88
CA LEU A 388 -16.89 9.56 11.04
C LEU A 388 -18.07 8.64 10.74
N LYS A 389 -18.76 8.09 11.76
CA LYS A 389 -19.92 7.23 11.58
C LYS A 389 -21.06 7.89 10.78
N PRO A 390 -21.46 9.15 11.06
CA PRO A 390 -22.49 9.83 10.26
C PRO A 390 -22.10 10.02 8.80
N PHE A 391 -20.80 10.14 8.51
CA PHE A 391 -20.33 10.17 7.13
C PHE A 391 -20.35 8.80 6.48
N LEU A 392 -20.00 7.73 7.18
CA LEU A 392 -20.00 6.40 6.59
C LEU A 392 -21.42 5.90 6.32
N GLY A 393 -22.40 6.37 7.10
CA GLY A 393 -23.78 5.91 7.03
C GLY A 393 -23.95 4.54 7.67
N GLU A 394 -25.14 3.96 7.57
CA GLU A 394 -25.40 2.58 7.99
C GLU A 394 -25.09 1.61 6.85
N LYS A 395 -24.64 0.39 7.18
CA LYS A 395 -24.40 -0.69 6.20
C LYS A 395 -25.68 -1.24 5.57
#